data_AF-A0A846RXG1-F1
#
_entry.id   AF-A0A846RXG1-F1
#
_cell.length_a   1.000
_cell.length_b   1.000
_cell.length_c   1.000
_cell.angle_alpha   90.00
_cell.angle_beta   90.00
_cell.angle_gamma   90.00
#
_symmetry.space_group_name_H-M   'P 1'
#
loop_
_entity.id
_entity.type
_entity.pdbx_description
1 polymer ?
#
loop_
_entity_poly.entity_id
_entity_poly.type
_entity_poly.pdbx_seq_one_letter_code
_entity_poly.pdbx_strand_id
1 'polypeptide(L)'
;MASPSPGYSITLRAATEVGRTSTSDLVAAAAATGAAITALDVVESTPHSVIIDVSADTRDLDHADEVAAALGELPGVEVHKVSDRTFLLHLGGKLESAPKVPLRNRDDLSRAYTPGVARVCKAIAGNKDDARRLTIKRNTVAVVTDGTAVLGLGDIGPEAAMPVMEGKAVLFKQFAGVDAWPVALDTKDTEEIISICRALAPAYGGINLEDISAPRCFEIEAKLREELDIPVFHDDQHGTGIVTLAALKNALKVVGKNLEDLRIVVSGVGAAGNAIIRLLQVAGAKNIIACGRDGAIGPNSTVDTEHKVWLQRNTNPEGFDGTLKEAVVGSDVFIGVSAPNVLDGSDIQAMNEDALVFAMANPDPEVDPAEALKHAAVVATGRSDYPNQINNVLAFPGIFRGLLDAEATDIDENIMVAAADAIASCIPAEELHPGYVVPSVFDPEVAKKVAEAVAAVSS
;
A
#
# COMPACT_ATOMS: atom_id res chain seq x y z
N MET A 1 20.36 1.83 16.41
CA MET A 1 20.42 3.13 15.69
C MET A 1 19.87 2.90 14.30
N ALA A 2 19.05 3.81 13.79
CA ALA A 2 18.53 3.71 12.43
C ALA A 2 19.69 3.66 11.42
N SER A 3 19.60 2.78 10.43
CA SER A 3 20.56 2.74 9.33
C SER A 3 20.17 3.74 8.26
N PRO A 4 21.11 4.27 7.47
CA PRO A 4 20.78 5.08 6.31
C PRO A 4 19.79 4.37 5.37
N SER A 5 18.83 5.11 4.80
CA SER A 5 17.82 4.51 3.92
C SER A 5 17.46 5.42 2.73
N PRO A 6 17.00 4.85 1.59
CA PRO A 6 16.53 5.63 0.45
C PRO A 6 15.36 6.57 0.75
N GLY A 7 14.62 6.35 1.85
CA GLY A 7 13.53 7.26 2.28
C GLY A 7 14.03 8.63 2.75
N TYR A 8 15.29 8.71 3.18
CA TYR A 8 15.99 9.95 3.53
C TYR A 8 17.21 10.11 2.65
N SER A 9 16.99 10.25 1.33
CA SER A 9 18.08 10.39 0.35
C SER A 9 18.25 11.86 -0.05
N ILE A 10 19.49 12.36 0.04
CA ILE A 10 19.84 13.73 -0.30
C ILE A 10 20.73 13.80 -1.53
N THR A 11 20.72 14.95 -2.20
CA THR A 11 21.73 15.35 -3.17
C THR A 11 22.27 16.72 -2.79
N LEU A 12 23.57 16.75 -2.50
CA LEU A 12 24.31 17.91 -2.05
C LEU A 12 25.11 18.48 -3.22
N ARG A 13 24.76 19.68 -3.66
CA ARG A 13 25.55 20.39 -4.67
C ARG A 13 26.66 21.18 -3.99
N ALA A 14 27.91 20.78 -4.25
CA ALA A 14 29.10 21.43 -3.73
C ALA A 14 29.96 22.02 -4.87
N ALA A 15 30.34 23.28 -4.75
CA ALA A 15 31.40 23.85 -5.58
C ALA A 15 32.74 23.72 -4.85
N THR A 16 33.79 23.37 -5.59
CA THR A 16 35.15 23.18 -5.07
C THR A 16 36.18 23.68 -6.07
N GLU A 17 37.36 24.12 -5.60
CA GLU A 17 38.48 24.46 -6.48
C GLU A 17 38.96 23.23 -7.28
N VAL A 18 39.55 23.47 -8.46
CA VAL A 18 40.09 22.38 -9.30
C VAL A 18 41.32 21.77 -8.62
N GLY A 19 41.11 20.64 -7.92
CA GLY A 19 42.15 19.86 -7.25
C GLY A 19 42.12 18.39 -7.65
N ARG A 20 43.24 17.67 -7.44
CA ARG A 20 43.32 16.22 -7.73
C ARG A 20 42.47 15.35 -6.78
N THR A 21 42.04 15.90 -5.64
CA THR A 21 41.33 15.19 -4.58
C THR A 21 39.93 15.73 -4.31
N SER A 22 39.46 16.71 -5.08
CA SER A 22 38.21 17.43 -4.79
C SER A 22 36.99 16.52 -4.71
N THR A 23 36.90 15.50 -5.56
CA THR A 23 35.85 14.47 -5.51
C THR A 23 36.03 13.49 -4.35
N SER A 24 37.27 13.07 -4.05
CA SER A 24 37.54 12.10 -3.00
C SER A 24 37.34 12.68 -1.60
N ASP A 25 37.64 13.97 -1.43
CA ASP A 25 37.54 14.66 -0.14
C ASP A 25 36.06 14.84 0.25
N LEU A 26 35.20 15.18 -0.72
CA LEU A 26 33.74 15.26 -0.54
C LEU A 26 33.14 13.91 -0.14
N VAL A 27 33.52 12.83 -0.84
CA VAL A 27 33.05 11.47 -0.54
C VAL A 27 33.54 11.03 0.84
N ALA A 28 34.80 11.30 1.18
CA ALA A 28 35.37 10.94 2.47
C ALA A 28 34.67 11.69 3.63
N ALA A 29 34.39 12.98 3.46
CA ALA A 29 33.68 13.78 4.47
C ALA A 29 32.25 13.27 4.68
N ALA A 30 31.49 13.03 3.61
CA ALA A 30 30.13 12.49 3.74
C ALA A 30 30.12 11.06 4.32
N ALA A 31 31.04 10.19 3.90
CA ALA A 31 31.12 8.84 4.45
C ALA A 31 31.50 8.83 5.94
N ALA A 32 32.29 9.81 6.40
CA ALA A 32 32.71 9.93 7.80
C ALA A 32 31.55 10.23 8.77
N THR A 33 30.43 10.80 8.30
CA THR A 33 29.21 10.97 9.12
C THR A 33 28.40 9.67 9.27
N GLY A 34 28.78 8.63 8.50
CA GLY A 34 28.05 7.38 8.40
C GLY A 34 26.92 7.41 7.37
N ALA A 35 26.90 8.38 6.44
CA ALA A 35 25.99 8.37 5.31
C ALA A 35 26.41 7.32 4.27
N ALA A 36 25.42 6.71 3.60
CA ALA A 36 25.67 5.74 2.54
C ALA A 36 25.70 6.47 1.20
N ILE A 37 26.89 6.69 0.64
CA ILE A 37 27.05 7.39 -0.63
C ILE A 37 26.51 6.52 -1.77
N THR A 38 25.57 7.08 -2.54
CA THR A 38 24.88 6.38 -3.63
C THR A 38 25.35 6.83 -5.01
N ALA A 39 25.73 8.10 -5.17
CA ALA A 39 26.26 8.63 -6.43
C ALA A 39 27.16 9.84 -6.21
N LEU A 40 27.99 10.12 -7.22
CA LEU A 40 28.85 11.30 -7.30
C LEU A 40 28.91 11.76 -8.76
N ASP A 41 28.34 12.93 -9.04
CA ASP A 41 28.19 13.43 -10.41
C ASP A 41 28.85 14.81 -10.56
N VAL A 42 29.76 14.95 -11.53
CA VAL A 42 30.31 16.26 -11.89
C VAL A 42 29.32 16.97 -12.81
N VAL A 43 28.69 18.02 -12.29
CA VAL A 43 27.66 18.80 -13.00
C VAL A 43 28.30 19.80 -13.96
N GLU A 44 29.34 20.47 -13.48
CA GLU A 44 30.06 21.50 -14.23
C GLU A 44 31.53 21.46 -13.86
N SER A 45 32.40 21.66 -14.84
CA SER A 45 33.85 21.76 -14.62
C SER A 45 34.39 22.93 -15.43
N THR A 46 34.94 23.91 -14.71
CA THR A 46 35.64 25.07 -15.27
C THR A 46 37.13 25.01 -14.91
N PRO A 47 38.00 25.85 -15.49
CA PRO A 47 39.42 25.89 -15.10
C PRO A 47 39.69 26.28 -13.64
N HIS A 48 38.70 26.84 -12.93
CA HIS A 48 38.85 27.38 -11.58
C HIS A 48 37.94 26.71 -10.55
N SER A 49 36.86 26.06 -10.98
CA SER A 49 35.91 25.39 -10.10
C SER A 49 35.37 24.10 -10.71
N VAL A 50 34.95 23.18 -9.84
CA VAL A 50 34.17 21.99 -10.19
C VAL A 50 32.91 22.02 -9.33
N ILE A 51 31.75 21.81 -9.94
CA ILE A 51 30.48 21.61 -9.25
C ILE A 51 30.19 20.12 -9.25
N ILE A 52 30.01 19.56 -8.07
CA ILE A 52 29.84 18.14 -7.83
C ILE A 52 28.54 17.95 -7.03
N ASP A 53 27.67 17.07 -7.52
CA ASP A 53 26.51 16.58 -6.80
C ASP A 53 26.92 15.29 -6.06
N VAL A 54 26.80 15.30 -4.73
CA VAL A 54 27.03 14.13 -3.86
C VAL A 54 25.67 13.61 -3.44
N SER A 55 25.29 12.41 -3.90
CA SER A 55 24.06 11.75 -3.46
C SER A 55 24.36 10.74 -2.37
N ALA A 56 23.57 10.78 -1.29
CA ALA A 56 23.76 9.89 -0.15
C ALA A 56 22.42 9.59 0.53
N ASP A 57 22.31 8.39 1.08
CA ASP A 57 21.23 8.03 2.00
C ASP A 57 21.65 8.39 3.42
N THR A 58 20.71 8.94 4.19
CA THR A 58 20.90 9.36 5.59
C THR A 58 19.92 8.62 6.50
N ARG A 59 20.11 8.78 7.80
CA ARG A 59 19.31 8.06 8.83
C ARG A 59 17.97 8.76 9.05
N ASP A 60 18.01 10.09 8.95
CA ASP A 60 16.93 11.04 9.18
C ASP A 60 17.36 12.41 8.60
N LEU A 61 16.55 13.45 8.84
CA LEU A 61 16.81 14.82 8.41
C LEU A 61 17.99 15.46 9.16
N ASP A 62 18.16 15.18 10.45
CA ASP A 62 19.27 15.73 11.24
C ASP A 62 20.62 15.22 10.72
N HIS A 63 20.70 13.93 10.37
CA HIS A 63 21.90 13.36 9.74
C HIS A 63 22.16 13.97 8.35
N ALA A 64 21.13 14.39 7.61
CA ALA A 64 21.35 15.11 6.35
C ALA A 64 22.02 16.47 6.57
N ASP A 65 21.63 17.20 7.62
CA ASP A 65 22.28 18.44 8.01
C ASP A 65 23.72 18.21 8.51
N GLU A 66 23.98 17.11 9.24
CA GLU A 66 25.34 16.70 9.61
C GLU A 66 26.23 16.47 8.38
N VAL A 67 25.74 15.78 7.35
CA VAL A 67 26.48 15.57 6.09
C VAL A 67 26.74 16.90 5.39
N ALA A 68 25.74 17.77 5.30
CA ALA A 68 25.89 19.08 4.68
C ALA A 68 26.94 19.93 5.40
N ALA A 69 26.92 19.94 6.74
CA ALA A 69 27.90 20.63 7.57
C ALA A 69 29.31 20.07 7.37
N ALA A 70 29.48 18.74 7.39
CA ALA A 70 30.77 18.09 7.18
C ALA A 70 31.41 18.44 5.82
N LEU A 71 30.59 18.57 4.76
CA LEU A 71 31.07 19.01 3.46
C LEU A 71 31.43 20.50 3.46
N GLY A 72 30.66 21.33 4.15
CA GLY A 72 30.92 22.77 4.27
C GLY A 72 32.17 23.12 5.10
N GLU A 73 32.65 22.21 5.94
CA GLU A 73 33.91 22.37 6.70
C GLU A 73 35.16 22.11 5.85
N LEU A 74 35.02 21.51 4.65
CA LEU A 74 36.15 21.24 3.78
C LEU A 74 36.73 22.55 3.21
N PRO A 75 38.07 22.75 3.26
CA PRO A 75 38.70 23.94 2.70
C PRO A 75 38.39 24.12 1.21
N GLY A 76 37.89 25.30 0.85
CA GLY A 76 37.59 25.64 -0.55
C GLY A 76 36.35 24.95 -1.11
N VAL A 77 35.49 24.39 -0.25
CA VAL A 77 34.17 23.84 -0.62
C VAL A 77 33.07 24.80 -0.22
N GLU A 78 32.16 25.08 -1.14
CA GLU A 78 30.91 25.81 -0.89
C GLU A 78 29.73 24.88 -1.17
N VAL A 79 28.98 24.51 -0.13
CA VAL A 79 27.74 23.73 -0.28
C VAL A 79 26.62 24.68 -0.65
N HIS A 80 26.11 24.57 -1.88
CA HIS A 80 25.08 25.48 -2.39
C HIS A 80 23.67 25.06 -1.95
N LYS A 81 23.27 23.83 -2.31
CA LYS A 81 21.91 23.36 -2.08
C LYS A 81 21.92 21.90 -1.66
N VAL A 82 21.32 21.64 -0.50
CA VAL A 82 20.87 20.31 -0.09
C VAL A 82 19.48 20.12 -0.70
N SER A 83 19.33 19.12 -1.56
CA SER A 83 18.03 18.77 -2.11
C SER A 83 17.63 17.39 -1.62
N ASP A 84 16.49 17.31 -0.96
CA ASP A 84 15.85 16.03 -0.65
C ASP A 84 15.34 15.42 -1.96
N ARG A 85 15.80 14.22 -2.29
CA ARG A 85 15.49 13.55 -3.56
C ARG A 85 14.02 13.14 -3.64
N THR A 86 13.37 12.89 -2.51
CA THR A 86 11.93 12.65 -2.42
C THR A 86 11.19 13.91 -2.85
N PHE A 87 11.54 15.08 -2.31
CA PHE A 87 10.91 16.34 -2.71
C PHE A 87 11.17 16.68 -4.19
N LEU A 88 12.37 16.40 -4.70
CA LEU A 88 12.69 16.59 -6.12
C LEU A 88 11.81 15.71 -7.03
N LEU A 89 11.55 14.45 -6.65
CA LEU A 89 10.66 13.55 -7.37
C LEU A 89 9.21 14.09 -7.45
N HIS A 90 8.81 14.91 -6.49
CA HIS A 90 7.46 15.49 -6.39
C HIS A 90 7.28 16.84 -7.10
N LEU A 91 8.33 17.40 -7.71
CA LEU A 91 8.23 18.68 -8.43
C LEU A 91 7.29 18.57 -9.64
N GLY A 92 6.11 19.18 -9.54
CA GLY A 92 5.09 19.13 -10.59
C GLY A 92 4.16 17.91 -10.53
N GLY A 93 4.25 17.11 -9.46
CA GLY A 93 3.49 15.88 -9.29
C GLY A 93 4.11 14.68 -10.01
N LYS A 94 3.52 13.50 -9.82
CA LYS A 94 4.03 12.21 -10.35
C LYS A 94 3.26 11.69 -11.57
N LEU A 95 2.24 12.42 -12.01
CA LEU A 95 1.33 12.00 -13.08
C LEU A 95 1.21 13.08 -14.15
N GLU A 96 1.10 12.62 -15.39
CA GLU A 96 0.73 13.45 -16.53
C GLU A 96 -0.32 12.74 -17.39
N SER A 97 -1.04 13.51 -18.21
CA SER A 97 -1.98 12.96 -19.20
C SER A 97 -1.38 13.03 -20.59
N ALA A 98 -1.49 11.92 -21.34
CA ALA A 98 -0.99 11.83 -22.70
C ALA A 98 -2.10 11.32 -23.65
N PRO A 99 -2.23 11.87 -24.87
CA PRO A 99 -3.21 11.41 -25.83
C PRO A 99 -2.85 10.01 -26.36
N LYS A 100 -3.82 9.09 -26.37
CA LYS A 100 -3.66 7.74 -26.98
C LYS A 100 -3.61 7.77 -28.50
N VAL A 101 -4.12 8.83 -29.13
CA VAL A 101 -4.15 9.02 -30.58
C VAL A 101 -3.50 10.36 -30.94
N PRO A 102 -2.55 10.40 -31.89
CA PRO A 102 -1.90 11.65 -32.26
C PRO A 102 -2.84 12.52 -33.11
N LEU A 103 -2.81 13.84 -32.86
CA LEU A 103 -3.54 14.84 -33.65
C LEU A 103 -2.59 15.63 -34.54
N ARG A 104 -2.32 15.11 -35.75
CA ARG A 104 -1.25 15.65 -36.62
C ARG A 104 -1.76 16.62 -37.68
N ASN A 105 -3.03 16.51 -38.05
CA ASN A 105 -3.62 17.25 -39.15
C ASN A 105 -5.12 17.49 -38.90
N ARG A 106 -5.76 18.23 -39.81
CA ARG A 106 -7.19 18.56 -39.73
C ARG A 106 -8.08 17.32 -39.79
N ASP A 107 -7.66 16.29 -40.52
CA ASP A 107 -8.41 15.04 -40.67
C ASP A 107 -8.45 14.26 -39.34
N ASP A 108 -7.32 14.12 -38.66
CA ASP A 108 -7.23 13.57 -37.29
C ASP A 108 -8.11 14.36 -36.31
N LEU A 109 -8.00 15.70 -36.32
CA LEU A 109 -8.81 16.58 -35.46
C LEU A 109 -10.32 16.42 -35.72
N SER A 110 -10.72 16.33 -36.99
CA SER A 110 -12.14 16.24 -37.36
C SER A 110 -12.80 14.92 -36.93
N ARG A 111 -12.01 13.86 -36.73
CA ARG A 111 -12.46 12.57 -36.21
C ARG A 111 -12.47 12.52 -34.68
N ALA A 112 -11.38 12.96 -34.06
CA ALA A 112 -11.22 12.93 -32.61
C ALA A 112 -12.09 13.98 -31.90
N TYR A 113 -12.40 15.08 -32.57
CA TYR A 113 -13.23 16.16 -32.07
C TYR A 113 -14.34 16.51 -33.07
N THR A 114 -14.67 17.79 -33.21
CA THR A 114 -15.76 18.23 -34.07
C THR A 114 -15.39 18.15 -35.55
N PRO A 115 -16.33 17.71 -36.43
CA PRO A 115 -17.70 17.27 -36.11
C PRO A 115 -17.83 15.76 -35.80
N GLY A 116 -16.78 14.96 -35.99
CA GLY A 116 -16.83 13.49 -35.96
C GLY A 116 -17.28 12.90 -34.62
N VAL A 117 -16.80 13.45 -33.50
CA VAL A 117 -17.11 13.00 -32.14
C VAL A 117 -18.61 12.98 -31.83
N ALA A 118 -19.40 13.84 -32.48
CA ALA A 118 -20.86 13.90 -32.29
C ALA A 118 -21.55 12.57 -32.64
N ARG A 119 -21.00 11.78 -33.56
CA ARG A 119 -21.54 10.44 -33.88
C ARG A 119 -21.31 9.44 -32.74
N VAL A 120 -20.15 9.52 -32.08
CA VAL A 120 -19.83 8.71 -30.91
C VAL A 120 -20.74 9.08 -29.74
N CYS A 121 -20.94 10.37 -29.47
CA CYS A 121 -21.87 10.83 -28.45
C CYS A 121 -23.31 10.34 -28.70
N LYS A 122 -23.79 10.38 -29.96
CA LYS A 122 -25.12 9.87 -30.33
C LYS A 122 -25.24 8.35 -30.16
N ALA A 123 -24.17 7.60 -30.44
CA ALA A 123 -24.15 6.15 -30.21
C ALA A 123 -24.31 5.84 -28.71
N ILE A 124 -23.52 6.49 -27.85
CA ILE A 124 -23.60 6.31 -26.39
C ILE A 124 -24.95 6.79 -25.83
N ALA A 125 -25.53 7.86 -26.38
CA ALA A 125 -26.86 8.32 -25.98
C ALA A 125 -27.96 7.30 -26.35
N GLY A 126 -27.77 6.52 -27.42
CA GLY A 126 -28.67 5.44 -27.81
C GLY A 126 -28.44 4.13 -27.04
N ASN A 127 -27.21 3.88 -26.60
CA ASN A 127 -26.82 2.72 -25.80
C ASN A 127 -25.70 3.10 -24.80
N LYS A 128 -26.02 3.18 -23.50
CA LYS A 128 -25.07 3.62 -22.48
C LYS A 128 -23.86 2.68 -22.33
N ASP A 129 -24.04 1.40 -22.61
CA ASP A 129 -22.97 0.38 -22.48
C ASP A 129 -21.80 0.66 -23.44
N ASP A 130 -22.07 1.35 -24.57
CA ASP A 130 -21.03 1.78 -25.50
C ASP A 130 -20.05 2.78 -24.86
N ALA A 131 -20.38 3.42 -23.73
CA ALA A 131 -19.44 4.27 -22.99
C ALA A 131 -18.17 3.49 -22.61
N ARG A 132 -18.30 2.23 -22.19
CA ARG A 132 -17.15 1.38 -21.84
C ARG A 132 -16.31 1.03 -23.07
N ARG A 133 -16.92 0.86 -24.25
CA ARG A 133 -16.20 0.56 -25.50
C ARG A 133 -15.54 1.76 -26.15
N LEU A 134 -16.19 2.93 -26.09
CA LEU A 134 -15.86 4.09 -26.92
C LEU A 134 -15.20 5.23 -26.13
N THR A 135 -14.99 5.08 -24.83
CA THR A 135 -14.38 6.11 -23.97
C THR A 135 -13.30 5.53 -23.06
N ILE A 136 -12.66 6.41 -22.28
CA ILE A 136 -11.66 6.02 -21.28
C ILE A 136 -12.26 5.16 -20.15
N LYS A 137 -13.59 5.18 -19.93
CA LYS A 137 -14.30 4.38 -18.90
C LYS A 137 -13.86 2.92 -18.89
N ARG A 138 -13.48 2.37 -20.06
CA ARG A 138 -12.94 1.01 -20.21
C ARG A 138 -11.81 0.64 -19.24
N ASN A 139 -10.95 1.61 -18.92
CA ASN A 139 -9.66 1.34 -18.31
C ASN A 139 -9.31 2.33 -17.20
N THR A 140 -10.25 3.17 -16.77
CA THR A 140 -9.99 4.27 -15.84
C THR A 140 -10.59 3.98 -14.47
N VAL A 141 -9.80 4.15 -13.42
CA VAL A 141 -10.20 3.98 -12.01
C VAL A 141 -10.07 5.31 -11.27
N ALA A 142 -11.05 5.69 -10.47
CA ALA A 142 -10.93 6.83 -9.56
C ALA A 142 -10.27 6.37 -8.27
N VAL A 143 -9.17 7.00 -7.86
CA VAL A 143 -8.56 6.79 -6.53
C VAL A 143 -9.09 7.89 -5.62
N VAL A 144 -10.14 7.56 -4.87
CA VAL A 144 -10.91 8.52 -4.08
C VAL A 144 -10.46 8.52 -2.62
N THR A 145 -10.21 9.71 -2.08
CA THR A 145 -9.87 9.91 -0.66
C THR A 145 -10.50 11.19 -0.13
N ASP A 146 -10.66 11.29 1.19
CA ASP A 146 -10.90 12.55 1.90
C ASP A 146 -9.69 13.00 2.77
N GLY A 147 -8.60 12.23 2.73
CA GLY A 147 -7.36 12.52 3.47
C GLY A 147 -7.48 12.37 5.00
N THR A 148 -8.47 11.63 5.49
CA THR A 148 -8.72 11.50 6.94
C THR A 148 -7.95 10.38 7.62
N ALA A 149 -7.33 9.47 6.86
CA ALA A 149 -6.53 8.37 7.40
C ALA A 149 -5.28 8.08 6.55
N VAL A 150 -4.53 9.12 6.18
CA VAL A 150 -3.38 8.99 5.28
C VAL A 150 -2.23 8.28 5.97
N LEU A 151 -1.94 7.05 5.55
CA LEU A 151 -0.86 6.22 6.13
C LEU A 151 -1.00 6.14 7.68
N GLY A 152 0.10 6.38 8.41
CA GLY A 152 0.11 6.55 9.86
C GLY A 152 -0.03 8.01 10.34
N LEU A 153 -0.30 8.96 9.43
CA LEU A 153 -0.34 10.40 9.71
C LEU A 153 -1.72 10.87 10.19
N GLY A 154 -2.77 10.07 9.94
CA GLY A 154 -4.13 10.38 10.32
C GLY A 154 -4.78 11.41 9.40
N ASP A 155 -5.57 12.30 10.01
CA ASP A 155 -6.35 13.30 9.29
C ASP A 155 -5.51 14.54 8.99
N ILE A 156 -4.96 14.58 7.78
CA ILE A 156 -4.10 15.66 7.28
C ILE A 156 -4.73 16.45 6.12
N GLY A 157 -5.95 16.07 5.74
CA GLY A 157 -6.73 16.74 4.69
C GLY A 157 -6.39 16.27 3.27
N PRO A 158 -7.27 16.60 2.31
CA PRO A 158 -7.20 16.08 0.94
C PRO A 158 -5.97 16.54 0.16
N GLU A 159 -5.50 17.78 0.34
CA GLU A 159 -4.31 18.27 -0.37
C GLU A 159 -3.03 17.55 0.08
N ALA A 160 -2.91 17.27 1.37
CA ALA A 160 -1.77 16.54 1.91
C ALA A 160 -1.80 15.04 1.55
N ALA A 161 -2.98 14.50 1.21
CA ALA A 161 -3.15 13.14 0.71
C ALA A 161 -2.73 12.96 -0.76
N MET A 162 -2.76 14.04 -1.57
CA MET A 162 -2.50 13.97 -3.01
C MET A 162 -1.22 13.25 -3.42
N PRO A 163 -0.06 13.46 -2.74
CA PRO A 163 1.15 12.69 -3.05
C PRO A 163 0.95 11.17 -2.94
N VAL A 164 0.18 10.69 -1.97
CA VAL A 164 -0.11 9.24 -1.83
C VAL A 164 -1.03 8.79 -2.97
N MET A 165 -2.09 9.54 -3.25
CA MET A 165 -3.05 9.22 -4.32
C MET A 165 -2.41 9.20 -5.71
N GLU A 166 -1.54 10.16 -6.02
CA GLU A 166 -0.75 10.15 -7.24
C GLU A 166 0.16 8.92 -7.31
N GLY A 167 0.79 8.54 -6.18
CA GLY A 167 1.59 7.33 -6.07
C GLY A 167 0.79 6.09 -6.43
N LYS A 168 -0.41 5.93 -5.86
CA LYS A 168 -1.31 4.82 -6.19
C LYS A 168 -1.67 4.76 -7.66
N ALA A 169 -1.99 5.89 -8.27
CA ALA A 169 -2.31 5.94 -9.68
C ALA A 169 -1.11 5.58 -10.58
N VAL A 170 0.12 5.97 -10.21
CA VAL A 170 1.35 5.51 -10.89
C VAL A 170 1.49 3.98 -10.77
N LEU A 171 1.24 3.40 -9.60
CA LEU A 171 1.36 1.96 -9.36
C LEU A 171 0.31 1.15 -10.15
N PHE A 172 -0.93 1.63 -10.23
CA PHE A 172 -1.96 1.10 -11.12
C PHE A 172 -1.48 1.04 -12.58
N LYS A 173 -0.86 2.13 -13.04
CA LYS A 173 -0.38 2.21 -14.41
C LYS A 173 0.80 1.28 -14.66
N GLN A 174 1.77 1.29 -13.76
CA GLN A 174 3.02 0.55 -13.88
C GLN A 174 2.83 -0.96 -13.84
N PHE A 175 2.02 -1.46 -12.90
CA PHE A 175 1.90 -2.89 -12.66
C PHE A 175 0.75 -3.56 -13.42
N ALA A 176 -0.26 -2.79 -13.81
CA ALA A 176 -1.49 -3.36 -14.41
C ALA A 176 -1.97 -2.62 -15.67
N GLY A 177 -1.29 -1.54 -16.08
CA GLY A 177 -1.71 -0.75 -17.24
C GLY A 177 -3.05 -0.02 -17.04
N VAL A 178 -3.53 0.11 -15.81
CA VAL A 178 -4.79 0.79 -15.46
C VAL A 178 -4.57 2.31 -15.45
N ASP A 179 -5.46 3.05 -16.09
CA ASP A 179 -5.40 4.52 -16.17
C ASP A 179 -6.10 5.13 -14.94
N ALA A 180 -5.44 5.09 -13.77
CA ALA A 180 -6.00 5.62 -12.54
C ALA A 180 -5.84 7.14 -12.41
N TRP A 181 -6.78 7.80 -11.74
CA TRP A 181 -6.73 9.25 -11.49
C TRP A 181 -7.04 9.59 -10.02
N PRO A 182 -6.23 10.43 -9.35
CA PRO A 182 -6.48 10.83 -7.97
C PRO A 182 -7.68 11.79 -7.86
N VAL A 183 -8.56 11.54 -6.89
CA VAL A 183 -9.76 12.32 -6.59
C VAL A 183 -9.81 12.57 -5.07
N ALA A 184 -9.15 13.64 -4.62
CA ALA A 184 -9.19 14.06 -3.23
C ALA A 184 -10.38 15.01 -2.99
N LEU A 185 -11.22 14.68 -2.00
CA LEU A 185 -12.47 15.39 -1.69
C LEU A 185 -12.33 16.21 -0.41
N ASP A 186 -12.57 17.52 -0.50
CA ASP A 186 -12.60 18.42 0.68
C ASP A 186 -13.97 18.39 1.37
N THR A 187 -14.35 17.19 1.82
CA THR A 187 -15.52 16.98 2.68
C THR A 187 -15.30 15.75 3.53
N LYS A 188 -15.88 15.77 4.74
CA LYS A 188 -15.89 14.63 5.67
C LYS A 188 -17.30 14.08 5.87
N ASP A 189 -18.29 14.64 5.18
CA ASP A 189 -19.66 14.15 5.23
C ASP A 189 -19.80 12.88 4.40
N THR A 190 -20.20 11.79 5.06
CA THR A 190 -20.34 10.46 4.43
C THR A 190 -21.26 10.50 3.21
N GLU A 191 -22.42 11.15 3.31
CA GLU A 191 -23.42 11.16 2.25
C GLU A 191 -22.99 12.05 1.08
N GLU A 192 -22.27 13.14 1.35
CA GLU A 192 -21.67 13.98 0.33
C GLU A 192 -20.60 13.21 -0.47
N ILE A 193 -19.71 12.47 0.20
CA ILE A 193 -18.71 11.61 -0.46
C ILE A 193 -19.39 10.59 -1.38
N ILE A 194 -20.42 9.90 -0.88
CA ILE A 194 -21.18 8.92 -1.66
C ILE A 194 -21.82 9.57 -2.89
N SER A 195 -22.48 10.72 -2.69
CA SER A 195 -23.14 11.46 -3.75
C SER A 195 -22.17 11.94 -4.84
N ILE A 196 -20.98 12.42 -4.45
CA ILE A 196 -19.92 12.82 -5.38
C ILE A 196 -19.41 11.63 -6.17
N CYS A 197 -19.11 10.50 -5.51
CA CYS A 197 -18.65 9.28 -6.18
C CYS A 197 -19.68 8.79 -7.21
N ARG A 198 -20.97 8.79 -6.83
CA ARG A 198 -22.08 8.46 -7.73
C ARG A 198 -22.18 9.39 -8.93
N ALA A 199 -21.97 10.69 -8.73
CA ALA A 199 -21.98 11.67 -9.83
C ALA A 199 -20.78 11.49 -10.79
N LEU A 200 -19.64 11.01 -10.28
CA LEU A 200 -18.42 10.80 -11.06
C LEU A 200 -18.36 9.44 -11.77
N ALA A 201 -19.06 8.42 -11.26
CA ALA A 201 -19.07 7.05 -11.78
C ALA A 201 -19.24 6.89 -13.31
N PRO A 202 -19.99 7.74 -14.05
CA PRO A 202 -20.07 7.62 -15.50
C PRO A 202 -18.73 7.67 -16.25
N ALA A 203 -17.70 8.32 -15.68
CA ALA A 203 -16.37 8.44 -16.29
C ALA A 203 -15.44 7.25 -16.01
N TYR A 204 -15.74 6.43 -15.00
CA TYR A 204 -14.85 5.42 -14.45
C TYR A 204 -15.38 4.00 -14.65
N GLY A 205 -14.47 3.04 -14.80
CA GLY A 205 -14.75 1.61 -14.80
C GLY A 205 -14.65 0.96 -13.42
N GLY A 206 -14.25 1.72 -12.39
CA GLY A 206 -14.21 1.30 -11.00
C GLY A 206 -13.78 2.44 -10.07
N ILE A 207 -14.04 2.29 -8.77
CA ILE A 207 -13.66 3.23 -7.71
C ILE A 207 -12.77 2.50 -6.70
N ASN A 208 -11.58 3.04 -6.47
CA ASN A 208 -10.68 2.62 -5.41
C ASN A 208 -10.77 3.65 -4.27
N LEU A 209 -11.39 3.28 -3.15
CA LEU A 209 -11.42 4.10 -1.94
C LEU A 209 -10.12 3.95 -1.17
N GLU A 210 -9.61 5.07 -0.65
CA GLU A 210 -8.27 5.14 -0.08
C GLU A 210 -8.17 6.13 1.08
N ASP A 211 -7.45 5.75 2.15
CA ASP A 211 -7.10 6.63 3.27
C ASP A 211 -8.33 7.35 3.88
N ILE A 212 -9.48 6.65 3.96
CA ILE A 212 -10.71 7.13 4.60
C ILE A 212 -10.85 6.50 5.98
N SER A 213 -11.02 7.33 7.01
CA SER A 213 -11.10 6.88 8.40
C SER A 213 -12.34 6.02 8.70
N ALA A 214 -12.12 4.97 9.50
CA ALA A 214 -13.19 4.21 10.15
C ALA A 214 -13.90 5.07 11.24
N PRO A 215 -15.22 4.89 11.46
CA PRO A 215 -16.08 3.89 10.84
C PRO A 215 -16.72 4.32 9.52
N ARG A 216 -16.52 5.57 9.05
CA ARG A 216 -17.21 6.10 7.85
C ARG A 216 -16.88 5.32 6.59
N CYS A 217 -15.63 4.85 6.46
CA CYS A 217 -15.19 4.05 5.32
C CYS A 217 -16.11 2.83 5.05
N PHE A 218 -16.65 2.20 6.09
CA PHE A 218 -17.54 1.04 5.96
C PHE A 218 -18.89 1.43 5.34
N GLU A 219 -19.50 2.52 5.80
CA GLU A 219 -20.79 2.99 5.26
C GLU A 219 -20.63 3.49 3.83
N ILE A 220 -19.57 4.26 3.56
CA ILE A 220 -19.26 4.79 2.22
C ILE A 220 -19.10 3.63 1.23
N GLU A 221 -18.27 2.65 1.57
CA GLU A 221 -18.05 1.49 0.70
C GLU A 221 -19.34 0.69 0.48
N ALA A 222 -20.06 0.35 1.55
CA ALA A 222 -21.27 -0.46 1.46
C ALA A 222 -22.33 0.19 0.57
N LYS A 223 -22.62 1.48 0.78
CA LYS A 223 -23.59 2.22 -0.04
C LYS A 223 -23.14 2.38 -1.49
N LEU A 224 -21.86 2.65 -1.74
CA LEU A 224 -21.35 2.78 -3.11
C LEU A 224 -21.41 1.45 -3.87
N ARG A 225 -21.14 0.33 -3.21
CA ARG A 225 -21.29 -1.00 -3.81
C ARG A 225 -22.75 -1.35 -4.11
N GLU A 226 -23.69 -0.90 -3.28
CA GLU A 226 -25.12 -1.09 -3.52
C GLU A 226 -25.65 -0.21 -4.66
N GLU A 227 -25.18 1.03 -4.77
CA GLU A 227 -25.75 2.03 -5.67
C GLU A 227 -25.10 2.09 -7.07
N LEU A 228 -23.86 1.60 -7.23
CA LEU A 228 -23.10 1.73 -8.48
C LEU A 228 -23.11 0.44 -9.32
N ASP A 229 -22.98 0.63 -10.63
CA ASP A 229 -22.85 -0.42 -11.64
C ASP A 229 -21.38 -0.72 -12.01
N ILE A 230 -20.44 -0.30 -11.15
CA ILE A 230 -19.00 -0.47 -11.30
C ILE A 230 -18.41 -0.92 -9.94
N PRO A 231 -17.33 -1.71 -9.95
CA PRO A 231 -16.74 -2.22 -8.74
C PRO A 231 -16.20 -1.08 -7.87
N VAL A 232 -16.50 -1.16 -6.58
CA VAL A 232 -15.93 -0.29 -5.53
C VAL A 232 -15.12 -1.14 -4.57
N PHE A 233 -13.89 -0.73 -4.35
CA PHE A 233 -12.92 -1.48 -3.55
C PHE A 233 -12.18 -0.51 -2.63
N HIS A 234 -12.20 -0.76 -1.32
CA HIS A 234 -11.35 -0.04 -0.38
C HIS A 234 -10.02 -0.77 -0.14
N ASP A 235 -8.91 -0.20 -0.58
CA ASP A 235 -7.62 -0.91 -0.57
C ASP A 235 -7.08 -1.14 0.85
N ASP A 236 -7.17 -0.15 1.73
CA ASP A 236 -6.72 -0.32 3.14
C ASP A 236 -7.47 -1.43 3.89
N GLN A 237 -8.70 -1.74 3.46
CA GLN A 237 -9.48 -2.85 4.00
C GLN A 237 -9.10 -4.15 3.31
N HIS A 238 -9.54 -4.31 2.06
CA HIS A 238 -9.55 -5.59 1.38
C HIS A 238 -8.19 -5.92 0.78
N GLY A 239 -7.44 -4.91 0.30
CA GLY A 239 -6.07 -5.11 -0.20
C GLY A 239 -5.16 -5.69 0.88
N THR A 240 -5.20 -5.09 2.07
CA THR A 240 -4.49 -5.60 3.26
C THR A 240 -4.91 -7.02 3.60
N GLY A 241 -6.23 -7.30 3.59
CA GLY A 241 -6.78 -8.64 3.82
C GLY A 241 -6.26 -9.69 2.84
N ILE A 242 -6.27 -9.37 1.54
CA ILE A 242 -5.87 -10.28 0.46
C ILE A 242 -4.40 -10.65 0.56
N VAL A 243 -3.51 -9.67 0.75
CA VAL A 243 -2.06 -9.94 0.85
C VAL A 243 -1.73 -10.66 2.16
N THR A 244 -2.44 -10.33 3.26
CA THR A 244 -2.32 -11.05 4.54
C THR A 244 -2.70 -12.51 4.38
N LEU A 245 -3.83 -12.82 3.73
CA LEU A 245 -4.26 -14.19 3.48
C LEU A 245 -3.26 -14.93 2.57
N ALA A 246 -2.73 -14.28 1.52
CA ALA A 246 -1.73 -14.87 0.64
C ALA A 246 -0.45 -15.25 1.40
N ALA A 247 0.07 -14.32 2.22
CA ALA A 247 1.22 -14.55 3.09
C ALA A 247 0.96 -15.70 4.07
N LEU A 248 -0.21 -15.72 4.71
CA LEU A 248 -0.59 -16.77 5.65
C LEU A 248 -0.66 -18.13 4.98
N LYS A 249 -1.28 -18.25 3.79
CA LYS A 249 -1.35 -19.51 3.05
C LYS A 249 0.03 -20.08 2.73
N ASN A 250 1.00 -19.24 2.39
CA ASN A 250 2.37 -19.68 2.15
C ASN A 250 3.12 -20.01 3.44
N ALA A 251 2.97 -19.19 4.48
CA ALA A 251 3.56 -19.45 5.79
C ALA A 251 3.07 -20.78 6.39
N LEU A 252 1.80 -21.12 6.22
CA LEU A 252 1.23 -22.41 6.64
C LEU A 252 1.85 -23.61 5.94
N LYS A 253 2.21 -23.49 4.66
CA LYS A 253 2.96 -24.55 3.95
C LYS A 253 4.36 -24.74 4.53
N VAL A 254 5.01 -23.65 4.95
CA VAL A 254 6.35 -23.67 5.56
C VAL A 254 6.32 -24.41 6.90
N VAL A 255 5.31 -24.16 7.74
CA VAL A 255 5.19 -24.78 9.08
C VAL A 255 4.35 -26.07 9.11
N GLY A 256 3.75 -26.47 7.99
CA GLY A 256 2.94 -27.68 7.89
C GLY A 256 1.66 -27.68 8.72
N LYS A 257 1.03 -26.51 8.92
CA LYS A 257 -0.23 -26.36 9.68
C LYS A 257 -1.43 -26.10 8.77
N ASN A 258 -2.63 -26.44 9.21
CA ASN A 258 -3.88 -26.13 8.50
C ASN A 258 -4.59 -24.94 9.13
N LEU A 259 -5.17 -24.06 8.30
CA LEU A 259 -5.83 -22.83 8.74
C LEU A 259 -6.97 -23.06 9.75
N GLU A 260 -7.71 -24.16 9.58
CA GLU A 260 -8.89 -24.49 10.39
C GLU A 260 -8.57 -24.95 11.82
N ASP A 261 -7.32 -25.34 12.09
CA ASP A 261 -6.86 -25.85 13.37
C ASP A 261 -6.20 -24.75 14.23
N LEU A 262 -5.97 -23.56 13.68
CA LEU A 262 -5.19 -22.51 14.31
C LEU A 262 -6.01 -21.69 15.30
N ARG A 263 -5.34 -21.26 16.38
CA ARG A 263 -5.77 -20.10 17.18
C ARG A 263 -5.10 -18.83 16.66
N ILE A 264 -5.90 -17.94 16.06
CA ILE A 264 -5.43 -16.69 15.45
C ILE A 264 -5.82 -15.50 16.33
N VAL A 265 -4.86 -14.65 16.67
CA VAL A 265 -5.11 -13.39 17.39
C VAL A 265 -4.91 -12.23 16.43
N VAL A 266 -5.95 -11.41 16.26
CA VAL A 266 -5.89 -10.20 15.44
C VAL A 266 -5.94 -8.97 16.35
N SER A 267 -4.88 -8.17 16.35
CA SER A 267 -4.80 -6.89 17.07
C SER A 267 -5.16 -5.75 16.14
N GLY A 268 -6.23 -5.05 16.46
CA GLY A 268 -6.80 -3.98 15.62
C GLY A 268 -8.14 -4.42 15.03
N VAL A 269 -9.19 -3.66 15.36
CA VAL A 269 -10.58 -3.93 14.96
C VAL A 269 -11.16 -2.81 14.08
N GLY A 270 -10.27 -2.02 13.46
CA GLY A 270 -10.61 -1.02 12.46
C GLY A 270 -10.85 -1.64 11.08
N ALA A 271 -10.67 -0.83 10.03
CA ALA A 271 -10.96 -1.18 8.65
C ALA A 271 -10.21 -2.44 8.18
N ALA A 272 -8.87 -2.42 8.20
CA ALA A 272 -8.01 -3.56 7.86
C ALA A 272 -8.32 -4.82 8.70
N GLY A 273 -8.41 -4.67 10.03
CA GLY A 273 -8.63 -5.80 10.93
C GLY A 273 -9.95 -6.52 10.68
N ASN A 274 -11.04 -5.77 10.45
CA ASN A 274 -12.34 -6.36 10.13
C ASN A 274 -12.31 -7.13 8.81
N ALA A 275 -11.70 -6.56 7.77
CA ALA A 275 -11.57 -7.18 6.46
C ALA A 275 -10.69 -8.45 6.49
N ILE A 276 -9.55 -8.41 7.18
CA ILE A 276 -8.68 -9.58 7.41
C ILE A 276 -9.49 -10.70 8.06
N ILE A 277 -10.19 -10.42 9.17
CA ILE A 277 -10.94 -11.43 9.92
C ILE A 277 -12.01 -12.07 9.03
N ARG A 278 -12.80 -11.28 8.31
CA ARG A 278 -13.84 -11.78 7.39
C ARG A 278 -13.23 -12.69 6.33
N LEU A 279 -12.16 -12.24 5.67
CA LEU A 279 -11.54 -12.99 4.60
C LEU A 279 -10.90 -14.30 5.11
N LEU A 280 -10.29 -14.29 6.29
CA LEU A 280 -9.78 -15.49 6.95
C LEU A 280 -10.91 -16.49 7.25
N GLN A 281 -12.08 -16.04 7.70
CA GLN A 281 -13.23 -16.90 7.93
C GLN A 281 -13.76 -17.53 6.65
N VAL A 282 -13.87 -16.75 5.57
CA VAL A 282 -14.24 -17.27 4.24
C VAL A 282 -13.21 -18.29 3.76
N ALA A 283 -11.93 -18.08 4.05
CA ALA A 283 -10.85 -19.02 3.73
C ALA A 283 -10.82 -20.28 4.63
N GLY A 284 -11.63 -20.33 5.69
CA GLY A 284 -11.79 -21.52 6.55
C GLY A 284 -11.24 -21.41 7.98
N ALA A 285 -10.73 -20.25 8.40
CA ALA A 285 -10.29 -20.04 9.78
C ALA A 285 -11.48 -20.09 10.75
N LYS A 286 -11.34 -20.88 11.83
CA LYS A 286 -12.43 -21.13 12.81
C LYS A 286 -12.25 -20.38 14.13
N ASN A 287 -11.03 -20.33 14.65
CA ASN A 287 -10.74 -19.75 15.96
C ASN A 287 -9.93 -18.45 15.81
N ILE A 288 -10.65 -17.33 15.71
CA ILE A 288 -10.07 -15.99 15.64
C ILE A 288 -10.47 -15.21 16.89
N ILE A 289 -9.52 -14.58 17.57
CA ILE A 289 -9.75 -13.66 18.68
C ILE A 289 -9.43 -12.25 18.18
N ALA A 290 -10.45 -11.40 18.08
CA ALA A 290 -10.30 -10.00 17.72
C ALA A 290 -10.02 -9.16 18.98
N CYS A 291 -8.91 -8.43 19.01
CA CYS A 291 -8.52 -7.59 20.14
C CYS A 291 -8.59 -6.10 19.76
N GLY A 292 -9.42 -5.36 20.50
CA GLY A 292 -9.44 -3.90 20.48
C GLY A 292 -8.49 -3.29 21.52
N ARG A 293 -8.61 -1.99 21.76
CA ARG A 293 -7.81 -1.28 22.78
C ARG A 293 -8.07 -1.81 24.20
N ASP A 294 -9.29 -2.24 24.47
CA ASP A 294 -9.74 -2.71 25.79
C ASP A 294 -9.59 -4.23 25.98
N GLY A 295 -8.90 -4.93 25.05
CA GLY A 295 -8.71 -6.37 25.08
C GLY A 295 -9.58 -7.13 24.07
N ALA A 296 -9.80 -8.41 24.32
CA ALA A 296 -10.56 -9.29 23.45
C ALA A 296 -12.03 -8.85 23.33
N ILE A 297 -12.54 -8.86 22.10
CA ILE A 297 -13.97 -8.72 21.83
C ILE A 297 -14.60 -10.10 21.96
N GLY A 298 -15.46 -10.27 22.94
CA GLY A 298 -16.19 -11.49 23.22
C GLY A 298 -17.65 -11.21 23.60
N PRO A 299 -18.41 -12.26 23.97
CA PRO A 299 -19.85 -12.15 24.25
C PRO A 299 -20.22 -11.12 25.33
N ASN A 300 -19.30 -10.81 26.24
CA ASN A 300 -19.51 -9.88 27.36
C ASN A 300 -18.98 -8.47 27.10
N SER A 301 -18.31 -8.22 25.98
CA SER A 301 -17.73 -6.91 25.66
C SER A 301 -18.81 -5.87 25.36
N THR A 302 -18.63 -4.64 25.84
CA THR A 302 -19.47 -3.51 25.42
C THR A 302 -18.95 -2.99 24.07
N VAL A 303 -19.79 -3.03 23.03
CA VAL A 303 -19.44 -2.57 21.68
C VAL A 303 -20.45 -1.52 21.20
N ASP A 304 -19.96 -0.52 20.48
CA ASP A 304 -20.68 0.72 20.15
C ASP A 304 -20.95 0.93 18.66
N THR A 305 -20.41 0.04 17.81
CA THR A 305 -20.41 0.18 16.36
C THR A 305 -20.77 -1.15 15.69
N GLU A 306 -21.43 -1.08 14.54
CA GLU A 306 -21.96 -2.26 13.84
C GLU A 306 -20.87 -3.29 13.48
N HIS A 307 -19.70 -2.82 13.02
CA HIS A 307 -18.59 -3.70 12.69
C HIS A 307 -18.04 -4.45 13.93
N LYS A 308 -18.00 -3.82 15.11
CA LYS A 308 -17.62 -4.49 16.36
C LYS A 308 -18.70 -5.45 16.86
N VAL A 309 -19.98 -5.14 16.68
CA VAL A 309 -21.09 -6.06 16.95
C VAL A 309 -20.97 -7.31 16.09
N TRP A 310 -20.59 -7.15 14.82
CA TRP A 310 -20.33 -8.29 13.95
C TRP A 310 -19.14 -9.13 14.48
N LEU A 311 -18.03 -8.51 14.88
CA LEU A 311 -16.88 -9.23 15.47
C LEU A 311 -17.27 -10.02 16.72
N GLN A 312 -18.00 -9.39 17.64
CA GLN A 312 -18.50 -10.05 18.86
C GLN A 312 -19.33 -11.31 18.58
N ARG A 313 -20.09 -11.32 17.47
CA ARG A 313 -20.99 -12.44 17.12
C ARG A 313 -20.31 -13.55 16.32
N ASN A 314 -19.25 -13.22 15.60
CA ASN A 314 -18.65 -14.11 14.61
C ASN A 314 -17.23 -14.56 14.98
N THR A 315 -16.59 -13.95 15.99
CA THR A 315 -15.24 -14.32 16.44
C THR A 315 -15.28 -14.83 17.88
N ASN A 316 -14.12 -15.28 18.37
CA ASN A 316 -13.90 -15.70 19.74
C ASN A 316 -14.88 -16.79 20.20
N PRO A 317 -14.93 -17.94 19.51
CA PRO A 317 -15.92 -18.99 19.75
C PRO A 317 -15.81 -19.62 21.15
N GLU A 318 -14.63 -19.55 21.77
CA GLU A 318 -14.37 -20.04 23.12
C GLU A 318 -14.69 -19.01 24.21
N GLY A 319 -15.05 -17.79 23.84
CA GLY A 319 -15.41 -16.72 24.77
C GLY A 319 -14.25 -16.27 25.65
N PHE A 320 -13.02 -16.24 25.11
CA PHE A 320 -11.85 -15.71 25.80
C PHE A 320 -12.09 -14.24 26.21
N ASP A 321 -11.77 -13.93 27.46
CA ASP A 321 -11.86 -12.58 28.02
C ASP A 321 -10.50 -12.24 28.66
N GLY A 322 -9.92 -11.11 28.28
CA GLY A 322 -8.57 -10.74 28.68
C GLY A 322 -7.91 -9.74 27.73
N THR A 323 -6.68 -9.39 28.08
CA THR A 323 -5.81 -8.47 27.33
C THR A 323 -5.23 -9.12 26.08
N LEU A 324 -4.67 -8.30 25.18
CA LEU A 324 -3.95 -8.79 24.00
C LEU A 324 -2.78 -9.72 24.36
N LYS A 325 -1.99 -9.35 25.37
CA LYS A 325 -0.85 -10.15 25.84
C LYS A 325 -1.29 -11.52 26.36
N GLU A 326 -2.44 -11.61 27.02
CA GLU A 326 -3.00 -12.89 27.47
C GLU A 326 -3.58 -13.70 26.29
N ALA A 327 -4.14 -13.03 25.28
CA ALA A 327 -4.72 -13.69 24.11
C ALA A 327 -3.67 -14.42 23.27
N VAL A 328 -2.45 -13.86 23.15
CA VAL A 328 -1.36 -14.45 22.34
C VAL A 328 -0.68 -15.64 23.00
N VAL A 329 -0.87 -15.86 24.31
CA VAL A 329 -0.32 -17.05 24.98
C VAL A 329 -0.96 -18.30 24.38
N GLY A 330 -0.13 -19.18 23.81
CA GLY A 330 -0.55 -20.41 23.14
C GLY A 330 -1.38 -20.18 21.87
N SER A 331 -1.21 -19.05 21.18
CA SER A 331 -1.75 -18.85 19.83
C SER A 331 -0.76 -19.32 18.76
N ASP A 332 -1.27 -19.65 17.57
CA ASP A 332 -0.45 -20.06 16.42
C ASP A 332 -0.07 -18.88 15.52
N VAL A 333 -0.96 -17.89 15.45
CA VAL A 333 -0.82 -16.75 14.55
C VAL A 333 -1.16 -15.47 15.31
N PHE A 334 -0.28 -14.48 15.18
CA PHE A 334 -0.57 -13.09 15.53
C PHE A 334 -0.62 -12.24 14.26
N ILE A 335 -1.67 -11.43 14.11
CA ILE A 335 -1.80 -10.46 13.03
C ILE A 335 -2.08 -9.09 13.66
N GLY A 336 -1.15 -8.16 13.49
CA GLY A 336 -1.23 -6.79 13.98
C GLY A 336 -1.53 -5.82 12.84
N VAL A 337 -2.57 -5.01 13.04
CA VAL A 337 -2.91 -3.82 12.23
C VAL A 337 -3.38 -2.68 13.14
N SER A 338 -2.66 -2.46 14.24
CA SER A 338 -3.10 -1.60 15.34
C SER A 338 -2.12 -0.48 15.67
N ALA A 339 -1.23 -0.70 16.62
CA ALA A 339 -0.39 0.31 17.24
C ALA A 339 1.02 -0.24 17.50
N PRO A 340 2.03 0.63 17.53
CA PRO A 340 3.41 0.21 17.71
C PRO A 340 3.67 -0.38 19.11
N ASN A 341 4.56 -1.38 19.19
CA ASN A 341 5.12 -1.93 20.44
C ASN A 341 4.06 -2.39 21.47
N VAL A 342 2.96 -2.96 20.99
CA VAL A 342 1.92 -3.55 21.86
C VAL A 342 2.30 -4.93 22.38
N LEU A 343 3.25 -5.60 21.74
CA LEU A 343 3.85 -6.87 22.16
C LEU A 343 5.38 -6.74 22.21
N ASP A 344 6.01 -7.59 23.01
CA ASP A 344 7.45 -7.75 23.13
C ASP A 344 7.89 -9.20 22.84
N GLY A 345 9.20 -9.45 22.81
CA GLY A 345 9.75 -10.78 22.52
C GLY A 345 9.29 -11.87 23.49
N SER A 346 8.98 -11.52 24.75
CA SER A 346 8.49 -12.49 25.74
C SER A 346 7.04 -12.92 25.47
N ASP A 347 6.23 -12.02 24.93
CA ASP A 347 4.88 -12.36 24.46
C ASP A 347 4.94 -13.32 23.27
N ILE A 348 5.86 -13.08 22.31
CA ILE A 348 6.06 -13.98 21.16
C ILE A 348 6.60 -15.34 21.60
N GLN A 349 7.50 -15.38 22.58
CA GLN A 349 7.99 -16.63 23.16
C GLN A 349 6.88 -17.48 23.80
N ALA A 350 5.80 -16.84 24.27
CA ALA A 350 4.66 -17.53 24.89
C ALA A 350 3.64 -18.09 23.89
N MET A 351 3.82 -17.85 22.58
CA MET A 351 3.03 -18.46 21.52
C MET A 351 3.38 -19.95 21.34
N ASN A 352 2.60 -20.69 20.54
CA ASN A 352 2.90 -22.09 20.21
C ASN A 352 4.19 -22.24 19.39
N GLU A 353 4.76 -23.44 19.37
CA GLU A 353 5.84 -23.78 18.44
C GLU A 353 5.41 -23.51 16.98
N ASP A 354 6.37 -23.09 16.17
CA ASP A 354 6.14 -22.67 14.78
C ASP A 354 5.08 -21.55 14.64
N ALA A 355 5.11 -20.58 15.56
CA ALA A 355 4.25 -19.39 15.53
C ALA A 355 4.52 -18.53 14.28
N LEU A 356 3.45 -17.92 13.77
CA LEU A 356 3.49 -16.96 12.65
C LEU A 356 3.14 -15.56 13.18
N VAL A 357 4.00 -14.58 12.93
CA VAL A 357 3.85 -13.21 13.47
C VAL A 357 3.84 -12.20 12.33
N PHE A 358 2.68 -11.60 12.06
CA PHE A 358 2.51 -10.57 11.05
C PHE A 358 2.29 -9.22 11.75
N ALA A 359 3.31 -8.37 11.81
CA ALA A 359 3.28 -7.07 12.50
C ALA A 359 3.28 -5.94 11.46
N MET A 360 2.10 -5.43 11.11
CA MET A 360 1.89 -4.60 9.92
C MET A 360 1.61 -3.11 10.23
N ALA A 361 1.63 -2.70 11.50
CA ALA A 361 1.61 -1.27 11.81
C ALA A 361 2.81 -0.54 11.19
N ASN A 362 2.55 0.66 10.65
CA ASN A 362 3.56 1.54 10.07
C ASN A 362 3.57 2.89 10.81
N PRO A 363 4.75 3.54 10.94
CA PRO A 363 6.08 3.05 10.55
C PRO A 363 6.67 2.02 11.53
N ASP A 364 6.16 1.99 12.75
CA ASP A 364 6.64 1.15 13.84
C ASP A 364 5.68 -0.04 14.04
N PRO A 365 6.13 -1.30 13.90
CA PRO A 365 5.28 -2.49 14.04
C PRO A 365 4.82 -2.76 15.48
N GLU A 366 3.84 -3.65 15.62
CA GLU A 366 3.27 -4.09 16.91
C GLU A 366 4.30 -4.74 17.84
N VAL A 367 5.34 -5.34 17.27
CA VAL A 367 6.49 -5.93 17.96
C VAL A 367 7.73 -5.68 17.12
N ASP A 368 8.88 -5.45 17.76
CA ASP A 368 10.15 -5.35 17.05
C ASP A 368 10.39 -6.63 16.22
N PRO A 369 10.53 -6.54 14.87
CA PRO A 369 10.67 -7.72 14.02
C PRO A 369 11.92 -8.55 14.35
N ALA A 370 13.02 -7.91 14.80
CA ALA A 370 14.23 -8.61 15.19
C ALA A 370 14.06 -9.39 16.50
N GLU A 371 13.22 -8.92 17.42
CA GLU A 371 12.83 -9.70 18.61
C GLU A 371 11.86 -10.83 18.25
N ALA A 372 10.87 -10.57 17.39
CA ALA A 372 9.93 -11.59 16.94
C ALA A 372 10.63 -12.76 16.21
N LEU A 373 11.63 -12.47 15.36
CA LEU A 373 12.41 -13.47 14.62
C LEU A 373 13.21 -14.44 15.50
N LYS A 374 13.42 -14.12 16.79
CA LYS A 374 14.09 -15.03 17.73
C LYS A 374 13.18 -16.18 18.19
N HIS A 375 11.87 -16.01 18.03
CA HIS A 375 10.86 -16.87 18.65
C HIS A 375 9.83 -17.42 17.65
N ALA A 376 9.45 -16.63 16.64
CA ALA A 376 8.50 -17.04 15.60
C ALA A 376 9.19 -17.76 14.43
N ALA A 377 8.50 -18.72 13.82
CA ALA A 377 8.99 -19.42 12.64
C ALA A 377 8.93 -18.53 11.39
N VAL A 378 7.90 -17.69 11.27
CA VAL A 378 7.77 -16.73 10.16
C VAL A 378 7.39 -15.37 10.74
N VAL A 379 8.11 -14.34 10.31
CA VAL A 379 7.78 -12.94 10.59
C VAL A 379 7.53 -12.22 9.27
N ALA A 380 6.43 -11.47 9.21
CA ALA A 380 6.08 -10.60 8.10
C ALA A 380 5.72 -9.21 8.62
N THR A 381 6.00 -8.17 7.84
CA THR A 381 5.77 -6.78 8.28
C THR A 381 5.27 -5.90 7.14
N GLY A 382 4.79 -4.69 7.44
CA GLY A 382 4.50 -3.67 6.41
C GLY A 382 5.75 -3.00 5.82
N ARG A 383 6.91 -3.19 6.46
CA ARG A 383 8.16 -2.49 6.12
C ARG A 383 8.94 -3.18 5.02
N SER A 384 9.57 -2.39 4.16
CA SER A 384 10.37 -2.87 3.02
C SER A 384 11.80 -3.29 3.39
N ASP A 385 12.29 -2.94 4.58
CA ASP A 385 13.63 -3.27 5.04
C ASP A 385 13.72 -4.64 5.74
N TYR A 386 12.60 -5.35 5.90
CA TYR A 386 12.52 -6.71 6.40
C TYR A 386 12.04 -7.70 5.32
N PRO A 387 12.40 -8.99 5.43
CA PRO A 387 11.79 -10.04 4.61
C PRO A 387 10.26 -10.08 4.77
N ASN A 388 9.57 -10.66 3.79
CA ASN A 388 8.12 -10.86 3.82
C ASN A 388 7.33 -9.55 4.02
N GLN A 389 7.59 -8.55 3.19
CA GLN A 389 6.81 -7.32 3.21
C GLN A 389 5.37 -7.57 2.72
N ILE A 390 4.39 -7.39 3.60
CA ILE A 390 2.97 -7.37 3.25
C ILE A 390 2.65 -5.97 2.73
N ASN A 391 2.39 -5.88 1.42
CA ASN A 391 2.14 -4.63 0.73
C ASN A 391 0.98 -4.76 -0.25
N ASN A 392 -0.02 -3.89 -0.13
CA ASN A 392 -1.25 -3.89 -0.93
C ASN A 392 -1.00 -3.74 -2.43
N VAL A 393 0.17 -3.25 -2.84
CA VAL A 393 0.63 -3.22 -4.25
C VAL A 393 0.59 -4.59 -4.93
N LEU A 394 0.70 -5.69 -4.18
CA LEU A 394 0.56 -7.05 -4.71
C LEU A 394 -0.88 -7.39 -5.13
N ALA A 395 -1.88 -6.63 -4.65
CA ALA A 395 -3.29 -6.92 -4.82
C ALA A 395 -3.97 -5.92 -5.78
N PHE A 396 -4.08 -4.64 -5.40
CA PHE A 396 -4.97 -3.69 -6.10
C PHE A 396 -4.74 -3.56 -7.62
N PRO A 397 -3.49 -3.57 -8.15
CA PRO A 397 -3.30 -3.42 -9.60
C PRO A 397 -3.91 -4.60 -10.36
N GLY A 398 -3.61 -5.83 -9.92
CA GLY A 398 -4.10 -7.05 -10.55
C GLY A 398 -5.60 -7.23 -10.39
N ILE A 399 -6.15 -6.88 -9.22
CA ILE A 399 -7.58 -6.95 -8.95
C ILE A 399 -8.35 -6.08 -9.94
N PHE A 400 -8.02 -4.79 -10.02
CA PHE A 400 -8.74 -3.90 -10.94
C PHE A 400 -8.49 -4.28 -12.40
N ARG A 401 -7.32 -4.77 -12.79
CA ARG A 401 -7.11 -5.29 -14.14
C ARG A 401 -8.09 -6.41 -14.46
N GLY A 402 -8.22 -7.39 -13.57
CA GLY A 402 -9.16 -8.50 -13.71
C GLY A 402 -10.62 -8.04 -13.78
N LEU A 403 -11.04 -7.18 -12.84
CA LEU A 403 -12.40 -6.61 -12.82
C LEU A 403 -12.71 -5.80 -14.08
N LEU A 404 -11.75 -5.01 -14.56
CA LEU A 404 -11.92 -4.22 -15.78
C LEU A 404 -12.00 -5.10 -17.03
N ASP A 405 -11.23 -6.18 -17.09
CA ASP A 405 -11.23 -7.15 -18.20
C ASP A 405 -12.51 -8.00 -18.25
N ALA A 406 -13.01 -8.42 -17.09
CA ALA A 406 -14.24 -9.21 -16.98
C ALA A 406 -15.52 -8.38 -17.14
N GLU A 407 -15.39 -7.07 -17.23
CA GLU A 407 -16.50 -6.15 -17.17
C GLU A 407 -17.35 -6.21 -15.89
N ALA A 408 -16.76 -6.67 -14.79
CA ALA A 408 -17.40 -6.88 -13.51
C ALA A 408 -18.11 -5.61 -12.99
N THR A 409 -19.20 -5.80 -12.26
CA THR A 409 -19.95 -4.73 -11.58
C THR A 409 -19.74 -4.73 -10.07
N ASP A 410 -19.20 -5.80 -9.48
CA ASP A 410 -18.97 -5.93 -8.04
C ASP A 410 -17.76 -6.83 -7.72
N ILE A 411 -17.31 -6.85 -6.46
CA ILE A 411 -16.20 -7.67 -5.95
C ILE A 411 -16.53 -8.34 -4.61
N ASP A 412 -16.88 -9.62 -4.60
CA ASP A 412 -17.18 -10.37 -3.36
C ASP A 412 -15.94 -10.98 -2.69
N GLU A 413 -16.12 -11.61 -1.54
CA GLU A 413 -15.03 -12.26 -0.80
C GLU A 413 -14.43 -13.46 -1.56
N ASN A 414 -15.17 -14.13 -2.44
CA ASN A 414 -14.64 -15.25 -3.23
C ASN A 414 -13.62 -14.75 -4.26
N ILE A 415 -13.90 -13.61 -4.89
CA ILE A 415 -12.95 -12.92 -5.78
C ILE A 415 -11.69 -12.53 -4.99
N MET A 416 -11.85 -12.03 -3.77
CA MET A 416 -10.72 -11.67 -2.89
C MET A 416 -9.87 -12.89 -2.49
N VAL A 417 -10.50 -14.02 -2.17
CA VAL A 417 -9.78 -15.29 -1.90
C VAL A 417 -9.04 -15.77 -3.14
N ALA A 418 -9.66 -15.70 -4.33
CA ALA A 418 -9.01 -16.06 -5.59
C ALA A 418 -7.78 -15.18 -5.88
N ALA A 419 -7.87 -13.87 -5.59
CA ALA A 419 -6.72 -12.97 -5.68
C ALA A 419 -5.60 -13.35 -4.70
N ALA A 420 -5.95 -13.69 -3.45
CA ALA A 420 -4.97 -14.14 -2.45
C ALA A 420 -4.28 -15.45 -2.87
N ASP A 421 -5.04 -16.39 -3.42
CA ASP A 421 -4.50 -17.64 -3.97
C ASP A 421 -3.56 -17.41 -5.15
N ALA A 422 -3.90 -16.47 -6.04
CA ALA A 422 -3.04 -16.11 -7.15
C ALA A 422 -1.71 -15.51 -6.67
N ILE A 423 -1.74 -14.59 -5.70
CA ILE A 423 -0.51 -14.02 -5.09
C ILE A 423 0.32 -15.14 -4.44
N ALA A 424 -0.30 -15.99 -3.63
CA ALA A 424 0.40 -17.08 -2.95
C ALA A 424 1.06 -18.05 -3.94
N SER A 425 0.41 -18.32 -5.08
CA SER A 425 0.92 -19.19 -6.15
C SER A 425 2.06 -18.59 -6.99
N CYS A 426 2.43 -17.33 -6.75
CA CYS A 426 3.57 -16.72 -7.43
C CYS A 426 4.90 -17.29 -6.95
N ILE A 427 4.97 -17.77 -5.70
CA ILE A 427 6.16 -18.43 -5.17
C ILE A 427 6.01 -19.96 -5.36
N PRO A 428 6.91 -20.62 -6.11
CA PRO A 428 6.96 -22.07 -6.21
C PRO A 428 7.15 -22.74 -4.85
N ALA A 429 6.58 -23.94 -4.66
CA ALA A 429 6.61 -24.62 -3.36
C ALA A 429 8.05 -24.95 -2.90
N GLU A 430 8.96 -25.18 -3.85
CA GLU A 430 10.38 -25.43 -3.64
C GLU A 430 11.19 -24.19 -3.22
N GLU A 431 10.66 -22.99 -3.44
CA GLU A 431 11.29 -21.72 -3.04
C GLU A 431 10.76 -21.20 -1.70
N LEU A 432 9.65 -21.76 -1.20
CA LEU A 432 9.08 -21.37 0.08
C LEU A 432 10.02 -21.69 1.24
N HIS A 433 10.35 -20.67 2.02
CA HIS A 433 11.06 -20.81 3.28
C HIS A 433 10.66 -19.65 4.22
N PRO A 434 11.03 -19.69 5.51
CA PRO A 434 10.64 -18.66 6.49
C PRO A 434 10.84 -17.19 6.11
N GLY A 435 11.82 -16.89 5.27
CA GLY A 435 12.13 -15.54 4.79
C GLY A 435 11.53 -15.18 3.43
N TYR A 436 10.78 -16.10 2.81
CA TYR A 436 10.19 -15.90 1.49
C TYR A 436 8.82 -16.57 1.38
N VAL A 437 7.81 -15.93 2.00
CA VAL A 437 6.40 -16.32 1.90
C VAL A 437 5.54 -15.31 1.14
N VAL A 438 6.09 -14.12 0.85
CA VAL A 438 5.45 -13.05 0.07
C VAL A 438 6.28 -12.75 -1.18
N PRO A 439 5.70 -12.77 -2.39
CA PRO A 439 6.44 -12.45 -3.60
C PRO A 439 6.89 -10.98 -3.62
N SER A 440 7.87 -10.67 -4.46
CA SER A 440 8.32 -9.29 -4.64
C SER A 440 7.22 -8.45 -5.29
N VAL A 441 7.05 -7.19 -4.86
CA VAL A 441 6.17 -6.22 -5.54
C VAL A 441 6.60 -5.94 -6.99
N PHE A 442 7.84 -6.26 -7.35
CA PHE A 442 8.38 -6.09 -8.69
C PHE A 442 8.34 -7.37 -9.54
N ASP A 443 7.79 -8.47 -9.01
CA ASP A 443 7.55 -9.66 -9.83
C ASP A 443 6.46 -9.34 -10.88
N PRO A 444 6.80 -9.32 -12.18
CA PRO A 444 5.86 -8.92 -13.22
C PRO A 444 4.69 -9.91 -13.39
N GLU A 445 4.80 -11.13 -12.87
CA GLU A 445 3.74 -12.13 -13.00
C GLU A 445 2.64 -11.97 -11.94
N VAL A 446 2.87 -11.25 -10.84
CA VAL A 446 1.88 -11.12 -9.75
C VAL A 446 0.60 -10.47 -10.25
N ALA A 447 0.68 -9.24 -10.78
CA ALA A 447 -0.49 -8.50 -11.23
C ALA A 447 -1.25 -9.25 -12.34
N LYS A 448 -0.51 -9.93 -13.22
CA LYS A 448 -1.07 -10.75 -14.30
C LYS A 448 -1.83 -11.97 -13.77
N LYS A 449 -1.22 -12.77 -12.89
CA LYS A 449 -1.87 -13.95 -12.30
C LYS A 449 -3.09 -13.56 -11.47
N VAL A 450 -3.01 -12.46 -10.70
CA VAL A 450 -4.15 -11.93 -9.96
C VAL A 450 -5.27 -11.52 -10.91
N ALA A 451 -4.95 -10.79 -11.99
CA ALA A 451 -5.95 -10.39 -12.99
C ALA A 451 -6.63 -11.58 -13.65
N GLU A 452 -5.87 -12.60 -14.06
CA GLU A 452 -6.39 -13.83 -14.66
C GLU A 452 -7.31 -14.58 -13.68
N ALA A 453 -6.91 -14.71 -12.42
CA ALA A 453 -7.71 -15.38 -11.40
C ALA A 453 -9.01 -14.61 -11.11
N VAL A 454 -8.91 -13.30 -10.90
CA VAL A 454 -10.07 -12.42 -10.66
C VAL A 454 -11.03 -12.48 -11.84
N ALA A 455 -10.55 -12.28 -13.06
CA ALA A 455 -11.40 -12.30 -14.25
C ALA A 455 -12.09 -13.66 -14.47
N ALA A 456 -11.48 -14.76 -14.06
CA ALA A 456 -12.05 -16.09 -14.19
C ALA A 456 -13.23 -16.36 -13.24
N VAL A 457 -13.30 -15.64 -12.11
CA VAL A 457 -14.37 -15.80 -11.10
C VAL A 457 -15.32 -14.60 -11.02
N SER A 458 -15.00 -13.50 -11.71
CA SER A 458 -15.90 -12.35 -11.86
C SER A 458 -17.02 -12.66 -12.88
N SER A 459 -18.19 -12.11 -12.62
CA SER A 459 -19.39 -12.23 -13.45
C SER A 459 -19.84 -10.91 -14.04
#